data_AF-A0A931RPR3-F1
#
_entry.id   AF-A0A931RPR3-F1
#
_cell.length_a   1.000
_cell.length_b   1.000
_cell.length_c   1.000
_cell.angle_alpha   90.00
_cell.angle_beta   90.00
_cell.angle_gamma   90.00
#
_symmetry.space_group_name_H-M   'P 1'
#
loop_
_entity.id
_entity.type
_entity.pdbx_description
1 polymer ?
#
loop_
_entity_poly.entity_id
_entity_poly.type
_entity_poly.pdbx_seq_one_letter_code
_entity_poly.pdbx_strand_id
1 'polypeptide(L)'
;MYGRDIDLAEKNLTALRKNIYPGRGLIAGIAEAADPAKVEDPGLIIYNAMMERKEHGWIYIVSNGKQTNTAINLTENEASLQRALSGWIYEPDAPNFTPRITAACRIIPGAYFIELSLLRKSDWNAAYLGDGNPLPAFSGEPLLMPLYSDINEVLDTYWLSLNEANRVSLAVKFISVSTGRSVIKIANKYSKVA
;
A
#
# COMPACT_ATOMS: atom_id res chain seq x y z
N MET A 1 -0.25 4.43 -28.13
CA MET A 1 0.46 3.99 -26.90
C MET A 1 -0.54 3.74 -25.77
N TYR A 2 -1.48 4.66 -25.54
CA TYR A 2 -2.57 4.58 -24.54
C TYR A 2 -3.39 3.27 -24.49
N GLY A 3 -3.73 2.65 -25.64
CA GLY A 3 -4.55 1.43 -25.65
C GLY A 3 -3.87 0.20 -25.02
N ARG A 4 -2.55 0.05 -25.19
CA ARG A 4 -1.80 -1.09 -24.65
C ARG A 4 -1.72 -1.08 -23.12
N ASP A 5 -1.68 0.10 -22.52
CA ASP A 5 -1.59 0.27 -21.07
C ASP A 5 -2.94 -0.01 -20.40
N ILE A 6 -4.05 0.37 -21.05
CA ILE A 6 -5.42 0.03 -20.62
C ILE A 6 -5.63 -1.49 -20.67
N ASP A 7 -5.27 -2.13 -21.78
CA ASP A 7 -5.41 -3.59 -21.92
C ASP A 7 -4.58 -4.35 -20.87
N LEU A 8 -3.36 -3.86 -20.56
CA LEU A 8 -2.52 -4.43 -19.52
C LEU A 8 -3.13 -4.24 -18.13
N ALA A 9 -3.67 -3.05 -17.83
CA ALA A 9 -4.33 -2.76 -16.57
C ALA A 9 -5.54 -3.67 -16.33
N GLU A 10 -6.42 -3.82 -17.33
CA GLU A 10 -7.59 -4.70 -17.27
C GLU A 10 -7.21 -6.18 -17.15
N LYS A 11 -6.13 -6.59 -17.82
CA LYS A 11 -5.55 -7.93 -17.66
C LYS A 11 -5.07 -8.16 -16.24
N ASN A 12 -4.38 -7.20 -15.63
CA ASN A 12 -3.90 -7.30 -14.25
C ASN A 12 -5.05 -7.32 -13.24
N LEU A 13 -6.12 -6.54 -13.47
CA LEU A 13 -7.34 -6.60 -12.67
C LEU A 13 -8.00 -7.99 -12.77
N THR A 14 -8.06 -8.55 -13.96
CA THR A 14 -8.57 -9.92 -14.16
C THR A 14 -7.71 -10.97 -13.46
N ALA A 15 -6.39 -10.79 -13.43
CA ALA A 15 -5.48 -11.66 -12.69
C ALA A 15 -5.69 -11.55 -11.16
N LEU A 16 -5.92 -10.33 -10.64
CA LEU A 16 -6.21 -10.10 -9.24
C LEU A 16 -7.45 -10.89 -8.77
N ARG A 17 -8.51 -10.92 -9.59
CA ARG A 17 -9.76 -11.67 -9.30
C ARG A 17 -9.55 -13.16 -9.14
N LYS A 18 -8.51 -13.72 -9.75
CA LYS A 18 -8.16 -15.13 -9.67
C LYS A 18 -7.15 -15.43 -8.56
N ASN A 19 -6.60 -14.39 -7.93
CA ASN A 19 -5.60 -14.54 -6.90
C ASN A 19 -6.25 -14.80 -5.54
N ILE A 20 -5.99 -15.99 -5.00
CA ILE A 20 -6.52 -16.41 -3.70
C ILE A 20 -5.78 -15.66 -2.57
N TYR A 21 -4.50 -15.33 -2.75
CA TYR A 21 -3.65 -14.67 -1.74
C TYR A 21 -2.90 -13.47 -2.34
N PRO A 22 -3.56 -12.31 -2.50
CA PRO A 22 -2.91 -11.12 -3.03
C PRO A 22 -1.90 -10.48 -2.06
N GLY A 23 -1.79 -10.96 -0.82
CA GLY A 23 -0.95 -10.35 0.21
C GLY A 23 -1.45 -8.95 0.61
N ARG A 24 -0.52 -8.05 0.97
CA ARG A 24 -0.83 -6.63 1.24
C ARG A 24 -0.68 -5.81 -0.06
N GLY A 25 -1.78 -5.24 -0.55
CA GLY A 25 -1.78 -4.24 -1.63
C GLY A 25 -1.99 -2.83 -1.08
N LEU A 26 -1.42 -1.81 -1.71
CA LEU A 26 -1.63 -0.41 -1.32
C LEU A 26 -2.80 0.21 -2.10
N ILE A 27 -3.91 0.44 -1.41
CA ILE A 27 -4.97 1.37 -1.81
C ILE A 27 -5.42 2.11 -0.53
N ALA A 28 -5.80 3.38 -0.64
CA ALA A 28 -5.55 4.34 0.42
C ALA A 28 -6.58 4.58 1.62
N GLY A 29 -6.37 4.11 2.88
CA GLY A 29 -6.74 4.75 4.19
C GLY A 29 -6.36 3.99 5.50
N ILE A 30 -6.46 4.64 6.69
CA ILE A 30 -6.03 4.20 8.06
C ILE A 30 -6.88 3.04 8.63
N ALA A 31 -6.25 2.09 9.34
CA ALA A 31 -6.93 0.96 9.99
C ALA A 31 -6.59 0.88 11.50
N GLU A 32 -7.62 0.68 12.34
CA GLU A 32 -7.50 0.20 13.71
C GLU A 32 -7.88 -1.29 13.75
N ALA A 33 -7.21 -2.07 14.60
CA ALA A 33 -7.48 -3.50 14.74
C ALA A 33 -8.88 -3.77 15.30
N ALA A 34 -9.58 -4.77 14.75
CA ALA A 34 -10.89 -5.19 15.21
C ALA A 34 -10.86 -5.97 16.55
N ASP A 35 -9.71 -6.56 16.92
CA ASP A 35 -9.50 -7.28 18.18
C ASP A 35 -7.98 -7.28 18.54
N PRO A 36 -7.52 -6.44 19.48
CA PRO A 36 -6.12 -6.37 19.89
C PRO A 36 -5.60 -7.60 20.64
N ALA A 37 -6.48 -8.49 21.12
CA ALA A 37 -6.11 -9.60 22.01
C ALA A 37 -5.60 -10.85 21.27
N LYS A 38 -5.63 -10.87 19.93
CA LYS A 38 -5.27 -12.04 19.09
C LYS A 38 -3.87 -11.97 18.48
N VAL A 39 -2.99 -11.09 18.95
CA VAL A 39 -1.67 -10.86 18.33
C VAL A 39 -0.60 -10.74 19.42
N GLU A 40 0.43 -11.61 19.37
CA GLU A 40 1.56 -11.59 20.32
C GLU A 40 2.46 -10.34 20.17
N ASP A 41 2.56 -9.75 18.96
CA ASP A 41 3.15 -8.42 18.70
C ASP A 41 2.27 -7.60 17.74
N PRO A 42 1.52 -6.60 18.22
CA PRO A 42 0.63 -5.80 17.38
C PRO A 42 1.37 -4.88 16.40
N GLY A 43 2.69 -4.69 16.53
CA GLY A 43 3.45 -3.67 15.80
C GLY A 43 3.57 -3.90 14.27
N LEU A 44 3.33 -5.13 13.79
CA LEU A 44 3.27 -5.45 12.36
C LEU A 44 1.87 -5.31 11.76
N ILE A 45 0.84 -5.18 12.61
CA ILE A 45 -0.57 -5.17 12.21
C ILE A 45 -1.21 -3.80 12.44
N ILE A 46 -0.83 -3.13 13.53
CA ILE A 46 -1.35 -1.83 13.92
C ILE A 46 -0.30 -0.76 13.59
N TYR A 47 -0.58 0.01 12.55
CA TYR A 47 0.25 1.12 12.10
C TYR A 47 -0.59 2.17 11.38
N ASN A 48 -0.07 3.39 11.29
CA ASN A 48 -0.66 4.41 10.45
C ASN A 48 -0.48 3.99 8.98
N ALA A 49 -1.51 3.42 8.36
CA ALA A 49 -1.42 3.07 6.95
C ALA A 49 -1.22 4.33 6.11
N MET A 50 -1.85 5.46 6.51
CA MET A 50 -1.86 6.72 5.74
C MET A 50 -1.68 7.94 6.59
N MET A 51 -0.87 8.84 6.09
CA MET A 51 -0.61 10.11 6.74
C MET A 51 -0.59 11.21 5.69
N GLU A 52 -0.97 12.40 6.11
CA GLU A 52 -0.83 13.60 5.31
C GLU A 52 -0.27 14.73 6.16
N ARG A 53 0.49 15.62 5.54
CA ARG A 53 1.03 16.82 6.17
C ARG A 53 0.94 17.97 5.19
N LYS A 54 0.57 19.15 5.71
CA LYS A 54 0.55 20.40 4.97
C LYS A 54 1.49 21.39 5.61
N GLU A 55 2.61 21.67 4.95
CA GLU A 55 3.57 22.66 5.44
C GLU A 55 4.11 23.49 4.26
N HIS A 56 4.92 22.87 3.39
CA HIS A 56 5.48 23.49 2.18
C HIS A 56 4.75 23.02 0.90
N GLY A 57 3.44 22.80 1.02
CA GLY A 57 2.66 21.98 0.10
C GLY A 57 2.10 20.77 0.82
N TRP A 58 1.46 19.88 0.08
CA TRP A 58 0.89 18.65 0.62
C TRP A 58 1.79 17.46 0.36
N ILE A 59 1.95 16.61 1.37
CA ILE A 59 2.50 15.27 1.22
C ILE A 59 1.48 14.26 1.73
N TYR A 60 1.29 13.18 0.98
CA TYR A 60 0.46 12.04 1.33
C TYR A 60 1.32 10.79 1.26
N ILE A 61 1.33 10.03 2.34
CA ILE A 61 2.01 8.74 2.41
C ILE A 61 0.97 7.64 2.57
N VAL A 62 1.18 6.55 1.85
CA VAL A 62 0.50 5.27 2.04
C VAL A 62 1.54 4.17 2.13
N SER A 63 1.48 3.34 3.16
CA SER A 63 2.40 2.23 3.31
C SER A 63 1.74 1.04 4.03
N ASN A 64 2.36 -0.13 3.91
CA ASN A 64 1.88 -1.37 4.54
C ASN A 64 2.51 -1.63 5.92
N GLY A 65 3.12 -0.63 6.55
CA GLY A 65 3.74 -0.81 7.87
C GLY A 65 4.12 0.49 8.57
N LYS A 66 4.79 0.35 9.72
CA LYS A 66 5.21 1.48 10.58
C LYS A 66 6.16 2.49 9.91
N GLN A 67 6.76 2.15 8.76
CA GLN A 67 7.60 3.08 7.99
C GLN A 67 6.85 4.31 7.49
N THR A 68 5.51 4.30 7.48
CA THR A 68 4.70 5.50 7.19
C THR A 68 5.11 6.69 8.05
N ASN A 69 5.40 6.46 9.35
CA ASN A 69 5.79 7.51 10.28
C ASN A 69 7.17 8.10 9.98
N THR A 70 8.06 7.35 9.34
CA THR A 70 9.33 7.89 8.84
C THR A 70 9.10 8.62 7.52
N ALA A 71 8.36 8.01 6.60
CA ALA A 71 8.15 8.55 5.26
C ALA A 71 7.39 9.90 5.26
N ILE A 72 6.49 10.14 6.22
CA ILE A 72 5.73 11.42 6.28
C ILE A 72 6.62 12.63 6.58
N ASN A 73 7.77 12.39 7.20
CA ASN A 73 8.71 13.45 7.55
C ASN A 73 9.53 13.91 6.34
N LEU A 74 9.41 13.24 5.18
CA LEU A 74 10.00 13.65 3.91
C LEU A 74 9.85 15.15 3.71
N THR A 75 10.96 15.85 3.81
CA THR A 75 11.05 17.29 3.55
C THR A 75 11.33 17.56 2.08
N GLU A 76 11.21 18.81 1.65
CA GLU A 76 11.63 19.23 0.31
C GLU A 76 13.12 18.95 0.05
N ASN A 77 13.95 18.93 1.11
CA ASN A 77 15.39 18.68 1.05
C ASN A 77 15.75 17.18 1.11
N GLU A 78 14.82 16.32 1.53
CA GLU A 78 15.01 14.88 1.47
C GLU A 78 14.67 14.40 0.06
N ALA A 79 15.73 14.21 -0.73
CA ALA A 79 15.67 14.03 -2.18
C ALA A 79 14.76 12.90 -2.68
N SER A 80 14.43 11.88 -1.87
CA SER A 80 13.58 10.76 -2.28
C SER A 80 13.13 9.88 -1.12
N LEU A 81 12.06 9.09 -1.34
CA LEU A 81 11.65 7.98 -0.46
C LEU A 81 12.81 7.02 -0.14
N GLN A 82 13.68 6.75 -1.12
CA GLN A 82 14.84 5.88 -0.93
C GLN A 82 15.75 6.37 0.20
N ARG A 83 16.00 7.69 0.26
CA ARG A 83 16.86 8.27 1.29
C ARG A 83 16.19 8.21 2.66
N ALA A 84 14.92 8.60 2.75
CA ALA A 84 14.15 8.56 4.00
C ALA A 84 14.00 7.13 4.56
N LEU A 85 13.93 6.14 3.67
CA LEU A 85 13.76 4.74 4.04
C LEU A 85 15.07 3.93 4.06
N SER A 86 16.24 4.58 3.94
CA SER A 86 17.54 3.89 3.85
C SER A 86 17.89 3.02 5.07
N GLY A 87 17.38 3.37 6.26
CA GLY A 87 17.55 2.57 7.47
C GLY A 87 16.52 1.44 7.65
N TRP A 88 15.59 1.29 6.72
CA TRP A 88 14.53 0.28 6.79
C TRP A 88 14.88 -0.95 5.95
N ILE A 89 14.42 -2.11 6.44
CA ILE A 89 14.46 -3.40 5.74
C ILE A 89 13.06 -4.01 5.71
N TYR A 90 12.91 -5.20 5.11
CA TYR A 90 11.70 -6.02 5.16
C TYR A 90 11.21 -6.26 6.60
N GLU A 91 9.96 -6.73 6.77
CA GLU A 91 9.43 -7.05 8.11
C GLU A 91 10.20 -8.22 8.74
N PRO A 92 10.55 -8.16 10.04
CA PRO A 92 11.27 -9.24 10.71
C PRO A 92 10.35 -10.43 11.05
N ASP A 93 9.52 -10.86 10.12
CA ASP A 93 8.46 -11.87 10.27
C ASP A 93 8.84 -13.18 9.59
N ALA A 94 10.02 -13.71 9.94
CA ALA A 94 10.48 -14.99 9.42
C ALA A 94 9.39 -16.07 9.62
N PRO A 95 9.14 -16.93 8.62
CA PRO A 95 9.90 -17.08 7.37
C PRO A 95 9.38 -16.22 6.19
N ASN A 96 8.35 -15.38 6.40
CA ASN A 96 7.68 -14.62 5.34
C ASN A 96 8.54 -13.48 4.78
N PHE A 97 9.29 -12.78 5.64
CA PHE A 97 10.11 -11.61 5.27
C PHE A 97 9.32 -10.59 4.43
N THR A 98 8.14 -10.21 4.92
CA THR A 98 7.16 -9.40 4.20
C THR A 98 7.81 -8.10 3.70
N PRO A 99 7.73 -7.79 2.40
CA PRO A 99 8.27 -6.54 1.87
C PRO A 99 7.56 -5.31 2.45
N ARG A 100 8.29 -4.21 2.60
CA ARG A 100 7.69 -2.91 2.91
C ARG A 100 7.42 -2.16 1.63
N ILE A 101 6.14 -1.81 1.41
CA ILE A 101 5.69 -1.05 0.26
C ILE A 101 5.28 0.33 0.76
N THR A 102 5.77 1.38 0.10
CA THR A 102 5.47 2.77 0.44
C THR A 102 5.24 3.57 -0.83
N ALA A 103 4.16 4.34 -0.91
CA ALA A 103 3.96 5.37 -1.91
C ALA A 103 3.92 6.74 -1.25
N ALA A 104 4.49 7.74 -1.94
CA ALA A 104 4.40 9.14 -1.58
C ALA A 104 3.80 9.92 -2.75
N CYS A 105 2.82 10.75 -2.47
CA CYS A 105 2.32 11.78 -3.38
C CYS A 105 2.64 13.14 -2.78
N ARG A 106 3.39 13.98 -3.50
CA ARG A 106 3.67 15.37 -3.13
C ARG A 106 2.96 16.29 -4.09
N ILE A 107 2.33 17.34 -3.56
CA ILE A 107 1.64 18.37 -4.32
C ILE A 107 2.19 19.71 -3.85
N ILE A 108 2.89 20.38 -4.75
CA ILE A 108 3.48 21.70 -4.51
C ILE A 108 2.88 22.69 -5.53
N PRO A 109 3.06 24.01 -5.37
CA PRO A 109 2.55 24.98 -6.34
C PRO A 109 3.02 24.65 -7.77
N GLY A 110 2.07 24.34 -8.65
CA GLY A 110 2.32 24.07 -10.07
C GLY A 110 2.82 22.65 -10.42
N ALA A 111 3.00 21.75 -9.45
CA ALA A 111 3.49 20.40 -9.73
C ALA A 111 3.00 19.35 -8.73
N TYR A 112 2.95 18.09 -9.17
CA TYR A 112 2.78 16.94 -8.31
C TYR A 112 3.80 15.86 -8.66
N PHE A 113 4.19 15.07 -7.66
CA PHE A 113 5.17 14.00 -7.79
C PHE A 113 4.65 12.75 -7.09
N ILE A 114 4.79 11.60 -7.74
CA ILE A 114 4.45 10.31 -7.16
C ILE A 114 5.71 9.45 -7.15
N GLU A 115 6.05 8.90 -5.99
CA GLU A 115 7.16 7.96 -5.81
C GLU A 115 6.64 6.67 -5.17
N LEU A 116 7.19 5.54 -5.60
CA LEU A 116 6.93 4.21 -5.05
C LEU A 116 8.26 3.60 -4.59
N SER A 117 8.26 2.99 -3.40
CA SER A 117 9.39 2.29 -2.83
C SER A 117 8.98 0.90 -2.36
N LEU A 118 9.81 -0.10 -2.70
CA LEU A 118 9.67 -1.49 -2.30
C LEU A 118 10.98 -1.94 -1.63
N LEU A 119 10.92 -2.23 -0.33
CA LEU A 119 12.03 -2.83 0.42
C LEU A 119 11.77 -4.32 0.61
N ARG A 120 12.59 -5.15 -0.02
CA ARG A 120 12.46 -6.62 0.00
C ARG A 120 13.77 -7.28 0.44
N LYS A 121 13.69 -8.53 0.89
CA LYS A 121 14.88 -9.37 1.11
C LYS A 121 15.58 -9.59 -0.24
N SER A 122 16.91 -9.47 -0.28
CA SER A 122 17.69 -9.74 -1.48
C SER A 122 17.97 -11.25 -1.63
N ASP A 123 17.94 -11.73 -2.87
CA ASP A 123 18.26 -13.13 -3.20
C ASP A 123 19.74 -13.48 -2.97
N TRP A 124 20.60 -12.47 -2.85
CA TRP A 124 22.05 -12.62 -2.65
C TRP A 124 22.44 -13.21 -1.28
N ASN A 125 21.49 -13.42 -0.35
CA ASN A 125 21.75 -13.98 0.98
C ASN A 125 20.65 -14.93 1.49
N ALA A 126 19.87 -15.57 0.61
CA ALA A 126 18.81 -16.49 1.03
C ALA A 126 18.93 -17.86 0.34
N ALA A 127 19.71 -18.77 0.93
CA ALA A 127 19.42 -20.18 0.80
C ALA A 127 18.08 -20.42 1.52
N TYR A 128 17.05 -20.84 0.78
CA TYR A 128 15.80 -21.50 1.19
C TYR A 128 14.67 -21.09 0.24
N LEU A 129 14.62 -21.75 -0.92
CA LEU A 129 13.37 -21.94 -1.65
C LEU A 129 12.70 -23.18 -1.03
N GLY A 130 11.91 -22.95 0.02
CA GLY A 130 11.02 -23.97 0.59
C GLY A 130 9.87 -24.31 -0.37
N ASP A 131 9.06 -25.28 0.00
CA ASP A 131 7.90 -25.83 -0.74
C ASP A 131 6.70 -24.87 -0.90
N GLY A 132 6.91 -23.56 -0.71
CA GLY A 132 5.85 -22.56 -0.68
C GLY A 132 5.14 -22.46 0.67
N ASN A 133 5.66 -23.09 1.72
CA ASN A 133 5.22 -22.88 3.09
C ASN A 133 6.37 -22.37 3.98
N PRO A 134 6.35 -21.10 4.41
CA PRO A 134 5.26 -20.14 4.22
C PRO A 134 5.27 -19.51 2.81
N LEU A 135 4.24 -18.71 2.52
CA LEU A 135 4.08 -18.03 1.23
C LEU A 135 5.39 -17.31 0.83
N PRO A 136 5.87 -17.49 -0.41
CA PRO A 136 7.06 -16.79 -0.86
C PRO A 136 6.83 -15.28 -0.79
N ALA A 137 7.86 -14.55 -0.37
CA ALA A 137 7.84 -13.09 -0.40
C ALA A 137 7.51 -12.59 -1.82
N PHE A 138 6.72 -11.51 -1.92
CA PHE A 138 6.37 -10.91 -3.21
C PHE A 138 7.62 -10.64 -4.05
N SER A 139 7.67 -11.22 -5.25
CA SER A 139 8.74 -11.06 -6.22
C SER A 139 8.16 -10.50 -7.52
N GLY A 140 8.48 -9.24 -7.84
CA GLY A 140 8.03 -8.59 -9.07
C GLY A 140 8.03 -7.06 -8.99
N GLU A 141 7.83 -6.43 -10.13
CA GLU A 141 7.53 -4.99 -10.22
C GLU A 141 6.07 -4.71 -9.84
N PRO A 142 5.73 -3.50 -9.36
CA PRO A 142 4.34 -3.10 -9.16
C PRO A 142 3.50 -3.31 -10.42
N LEU A 143 2.30 -3.86 -10.25
CA LEU A 143 1.37 -4.07 -11.36
C LEU A 143 0.67 -2.76 -11.73
N LEU A 144 0.58 -2.49 -13.03
CA LEU A 144 -0.30 -1.44 -13.54
C LEU A 144 -1.76 -1.85 -13.35
N MET A 145 -2.56 -1.03 -12.68
CA MET A 145 -3.96 -1.32 -12.39
C MET A 145 -4.86 -0.16 -12.86
N PRO A 146 -6.12 -0.41 -13.26
CA PRO A 146 -6.99 0.62 -13.80
C PRO A 146 -7.49 1.54 -12.67
N LEU A 147 -7.52 2.84 -12.91
CA LEU A 147 -8.08 3.81 -11.98
C LEU A 147 -9.29 4.49 -12.61
N TYR A 148 -10.32 4.69 -11.80
CA TYR A 148 -11.56 5.33 -12.20
C TYR A 148 -11.68 6.71 -11.56
N SER A 149 -12.52 7.57 -12.13
CA SER A 149 -12.74 8.93 -11.63
C SER A 149 -13.71 9.00 -10.45
N ASP A 150 -14.45 7.91 -10.17
CA ASP A 150 -15.32 7.81 -9.01
C ASP A 150 -14.68 6.95 -7.91
N ILE A 151 -14.66 7.47 -6.69
CA ILE A 151 -14.04 6.81 -5.54
C ILE A 151 -14.79 5.54 -5.12
N ASN A 152 -16.12 5.50 -5.28
CA ASN A 152 -16.91 4.32 -4.95
C ASN A 152 -16.71 3.24 -6.02
N GLU A 153 -16.62 3.62 -7.30
CA GLU A 153 -16.30 2.69 -8.38
C GLU A 153 -14.92 2.04 -8.16
N VAL A 154 -13.91 2.82 -7.78
CA VAL A 154 -12.59 2.28 -7.39
C VAL A 154 -12.76 1.33 -6.20
N LEU A 155 -13.40 1.77 -5.11
CA LEU A 155 -13.57 0.95 -3.91
C LEU A 155 -14.24 -0.38 -4.23
N ASP A 156 -15.39 -0.36 -4.91
CA ASP A 156 -16.18 -1.54 -5.22
C ASP A 156 -15.43 -2.47 -6.17
N THR A 157 -14.79 -1.92 -7.22
CA THR A 157 -14.03 -2.73 -8.18
C THR A 157 -12.95 -3.53 -7.50
N TYR A 158 -12.16 -2.90 -6.64
CA TYR A 158 -11.07 -3.58 -5.95
C TYR A 158 -11.59 -4.46 -4.81
N TRP A 159 -12.52 -3.99 -3.99
CA TRP A 159 -13.08 -4.75 -2.89
C TRP A 159 -13.71 -6.07 -3.36
N LEU A 160 -14.50 -6.02 -4.44
CA LEU A 160 -15.15 -7.19 -5.03
C LEU A 160 -14.19 -8.09 -5.81
N SER A 161 -13.06 -7.55 -6.27
CA SER A 161 -12.02 -8.35 -6.94
C SER A 161 -11.10 -9.09 -5.96
N LEU A 162 -11.02 -8.66 -4.70
CA LEU A 162 -10.27 -9.38 -3.67
C LEU A 162 -11.00 -10.65 -3.25
N ASN A 163 -10.23 -11.71 -2.99
CA ASN A 163 -10.78 -12.96 -2.46
C ASN A 163 -11.58 -12.71 -1.17
N GLU A 164 -12.86 -13.09 -1.16
CA GLU A 164 -13.78 -12.80 -0.06
C GLU A 164 -13.38 -13.45 1.29
N ALA A 165 -12.78 -14.65 1.24
CA ALA A 165 -12.33 -15.33 2.44
C ALA A 165 -11.19 -14.55 3.11
N ASN A 166 -10.30 -13.97 2.31
CA ASN A 166 -9.04 -13.37 2.78
C ASN A 166 -9.06 -11.84 2.89
N ARG A 167 -10.00 -11.13 2.23
CA ARG A 167 -10.12 -9.67 2.36
C ARG A 167 -10.55 -9.28 3.78
N VAL A 168 -9.88 -8.28 4.35
CA VAL A 168 -10.20 -7.75 5.70
C VAL A 168 -10.67 -6.33 5.59
N SER A 169 -9.84 -5.45 5.03
CA SER A 169 -10.20 -4.05 4.81
C SER A 169 -9.57 -3.55 3.51
N LEU A 170 -10.23 -2.55 2.92
CA LEU A 170 -9.73 -1.78 1.80
C LEU A 170 -10.11 -0.34 2.05
N ALA A 171 -9.17 0.56 1.86
CA ALA A 171 -9.48 1.96 1.87
C ALA A 171 -9.03 2.60 0.57
N VAL A 172 -9.64 3.71 0.18
CA VAL A 172 -9.34 4.47 -1.05
C VAL A 172 -9.33 5.95 -0.70
N LYS A 173 -8.31 6.68 -1.18
CA LYS A 173 -8.18 8.12 -0.97
C LYS A 173 -8.06 8.83 -2.30
N PHE A 174 -8.96 9.77 -2.54
CA PHE A 174 -8.90 10.67 -3.68
C PHE A 174 -8.34 12.00 -3.23
N ILE A 175 -7.39 12.54 -4.00
CA ILE A 175 -6.72 13.79 -3.69
C ILE A 175 -6.94 14.74 -4.86
N SER A 176 -7.52 15.90 -4.58
CA SER A 176 -7.62 16.98 -5.54
C SER A 176 -6.24 17.59 -5.76
N VAL A 177 -5.67 17.44 -6.95
CA VAL A 177 -4.33 17.98 -7.26
C VAL A 177 -4.28 19.51 -7.15
N SER A 178 -5.38 20.20 -7.48
CA SER A 178 -5.44 21.67 -7.43
C SER A 178 -5.52 22.24 -6.01
N THR A 179 -6.08 21.49 -5.06
CA THR A 179 -6.34 22.01 -3.69
C THR A 179 -5.60 21.26 -2.58
N GLY A 180 -5.18 20.02 -2.86
CA GLY A 180 -4.77 19.03 -1.87
C GLY A 180 -5.86 18.64 -0.88
N ARG A 181 -7.13 18.92 -1.16
CA ARG A 181 -8.21 18.32 -0.35
C ARG A 181 -8.33 16.85 -0.70
N SER A 182 -8.60 16.02 0.31
CA SER A 182 -8.75 14.59 0.12
C SER A 182 -10.06 14.06 0.68
N VAL A 183 -10.54 12.96 0.07
CA VAL A 183 -11.70 12.18 0.55
C VAL A 183 -11.24 10.75 0.71
N ILE A 184 -11.66 10.10 1.79
CA ILE A 184 -11.35 8.69 2.07
C ILE A 184 -12.65 7.89 2.12
N LYS A 185 -12.62 6.69 1.54
CA LYS A 185 -13.64 5.66 1.68
C LYS A 185 -13.01 4.38 2.19
N ILE A 186 -13.72 3.64 3.03
CA ILE A 186 -13.23 2.41 3.65
C ILE A 186 -14.32 1.35 3.53
N ALA A 187 -13.95 0.18 3.03
CA ALA A 187 -14.68 -1.07 3.14
C ALA A 187 -13.98 -1.96 4.19
N ASN A 188 -14.77 -2.56 5.08
CA ASN A 188 -14.26 -3.45 6.11
C ASN A 188 -15.17 -4.68 6.20
N LYS A 189 -14.57 -5.86 6.29
CA LYS A 189 -15.27 -7.13 6.47
C LYS A 189 -15.90 -7.22 7.86
N TYR A 190 -15.25 -6.60 8.84
CA TYR A 190 -15.69 -6.64 10.23
C TYR A 190 -16.24 -5.27 10.65
N SER A 191 -17.36 -5.27 11.35
CA SER A 191 -17.90 -4.07 11.98
C SER A 191 -17.22 -3.85 13.33
N LYS A 192 -17.13 -2.59 13.77
CA LYS A 192 -16.66 -2.26 15.11
C LYS A 192 -17.61 -2.90 16.13
N VAL A 193 -17.07 -3.66 17.07
CA VAL A 193 -17.84 -4.12 18.23
C VAL A 193 -18.12 -2.87 19.08
N ALA A 194 -19.40 -2.62 19.36
CA ALA A 194 -19.87 -1.46 20.12
C ALA A 194 -19.40 -1.51 21.59
#